data_AF-A0ABD1FCC2-F1
#
_entry.id   AF-A0ABD1FCC2-F1
#
_cell.length_a   1.000
_cell.length_b   1.000
_cell.length_c   1.000
_cell.angle_alpha   90.00
_cell.angle_beta   90.00
_cell.angle_gamma   90.00
#
_symmetry.space_group_name_H-M   'P 1'
#
loop_
_entity.id
_entity.type
_entity.pdbx_description
1 polymer ?
#
loop_
_entity_poly.entity_id
_entity_poly.type
_entity_poly.pdbx_seq_one_letter_code
_entity_poly.pdbx_strand_id
1 'polypeptide(L)'
;MTKTDTFLNIDYSAVRCEDDEDPKCIPRKLIYRIALNTCKVGLLICIFLFVVLPITYRYSYNFQRTAVFLNFVNVPSHANYEQPEKYGMKGTRNFYITSNDDVKLGVWHILPSNLENTSETDDKLFNKMLDDGQNVVIYSHGNGGCRLTSHRIETYQVLRKFFHVIAFDYRSYGDSSKLPPSELALVDDVLTIFQWVRQHTKSNIFIWGHSLGTSLSTHALLKIQEMNLSQPVGLILEAPFNNMKEEISEFPLAKFFKFLPWFQFTIVDPMSRNFAFKTDEYICQVHVPIMILHAEDDQVVPFKLGNKL
;
A
#
# COMPACT_ATOMS: atom_id res chain seq x y z
N MET A 1 -36.55 33.34 -64.28
CA MET A 1 -37.56 33.06 -63.23
C MET A 1 -37.57 31.56 -63.07
N THR A 2 -37.27 30.91 -61.95
CA THR A 2 -37.19 31.32 -60.55
C THR A 2 -36.38 30.23 -59.85
N LYS A 3 -35.35 30.61 -59.08
CA LYS A 3 -34.81 29.78 -58.00
C LYS A 3 -35.81 29.90 -56.85
N THR A 4 -36.19 28.79 -56.25
CA THR A 4 -36.89 28.81 -54.96
C THR A 4 -36.38 27.66 -54.10
N ASP A 5 -35.92 28.05 -52.92
CA ASP A 5 -35.27 27.26 -51.90
C ASP A 5 -36.19 26.22 -51.26
N THR A 6 -35.69 25.00 -51.09
CA THR A 6 -36.29 23.97 -50.24
C THR A 6 -35.75 24.14 -48.82
N PHE A 7 -36.41 24.95 -48.00
CA PHE A 7 -36.18 24.95 -46.55
C PHE A 7 -36.89 23.74 -45.91
N LEU A 8 -36.11 22.91 -45.22
CA LEU A 8 -36.61 21.93 -44.26
C LEU A 8 -37.34 22.67 -43.13
N ASN A 9 -38.67 22.67 -43.16
CA ASN A 9 -39.49 22.97 -41.98
C ASN A 9 -39.45 21.74 -41.06
N ILE A 10 -38.56 21.77 -40.08
CA ILE A 10 -38.64 20.89 -38.91
C ILE A 10 -39.72 21.50 -38.01
N ASP A 11 -40.87 20.83 -37.93
CA ASP A 11 -41.97 21.22 -37.06
C ASP A 11 -41.58 21.00 -35.59
N TYR A 12 -41.49 22.09 -34.83
CA TYR A 12 -41.19 22.10 -33.39
C TYR A 12 -42.46 22.01 -32.53
N SER A 13 -43.53 21.39 -33.02
CA SER A 13 -44.71 21.11 -32.19
C SER A 13 -44.44 19.93 -31.23
N ALA A 14 -43.62 20.16 -30.21
CA ALA A 14 -43.59 19.33 -29.02
C ALA A 14 -44.97 19.41 -28.36
N VAL A 15 -45.77 18.35 -28.53
CA VAL A 15 -47.07 18.17 -27.89
C VAL A 15 -46.90 18.35 -26.38
N ARG A 16 -47.38 19.48 -25.86
CA ARG A 16 -47.55 19.71 -24.41
C ARG A 16 -48.67 18.78 -23.96
N CYS A 17 -48.36 17.71 -23.22
CA CYS A 17 -49.36 16.91 -22.49
C CYS A 17 -49.98 17.81 -21.41
N GLU A 18 -51.16 18.39 -21.67
CA GLU A 18 -51.98 19.13 -20.70
C GLU A 18 -53.03 18.24 -20.00
N ASP A 19 -53.36 17.07 -20.56
CA ASP A 19 -54.41 16.18 -20.04
C ASP A 19 -53.86 14.84 -19.51
N ASP A 20 -54.28 14.47 -18.29
CA ASP A 20 -53.84 13.29 -17.50
C ASP A 20 -54.43 11.94 -18.01
N GLU A 21 -55.05 11.87 -19.19
CA GLU A 21 -55.81 10.68 -19.68
C GLU A 21 -55.18 9.87 -20.83
N ASP A 22 -54.00 10.24 -21.36
CA ASP A 22 -53.33 9.40 -22.38
C ASP A 22 -52.49 8.28 -21.72
N PRO A 23 -52.82 6.99 -21.90
CA PRO A 23 -52.11 5.86 -21.28
C PRO A 23 -50.65 5.70 -21.75
N LYS A 24 -50.20 6.48 -22.75
CA LYS A 24 -48.80 6.52 -23.20
C LYS A 24 -48.00 7.69 -22.61
N CYS A 25 -48.61 8.67 -21.94
CA CYS A 25 -47.91 9.84 -21.39
C CYS A 25 -47.62 9.63 -19.88
N ILE A 26 -46.33 9.68 -19.48
CA ILE A 26 -45.98 9.66 -18.04
C ILE A 26 -46.43 10.99 -17.42
N PRO A 27 -47.24 10.99 -16.34
CA PRO A 27 -47.76 12.22 -15.78
C PRO A 27 -46.64 13.19 -15.40
N ARG A 28 -46.74 14.46 -15.79
CA ARG A 28 -45.72 15.50 -15.48
C ARG A 28 -45.42 15.59 -13.98
N LYS A 29 -46.43 15.35 -13.13
CA LYS A 29 -46.31 15.25 -11.67
C LYS A 29 -45.45 14.06 -11.23
N LEU A 30 -45.52 12.93 -11.93
CA LEU A 30 -44.71 11.74 -11.67
C LEU A 30 -43.25 11.97 -12.07
N ILE A 31 -43.00 12.57 -13.25
CA ILE A 31 -41.65 12.96 -13.69
C ILE A 31 -41.02 13.94 -12.68
N TYR A 32 -41.77 14.96 -12.25
CA TYR A 32 -41.30 15.93 -11.26
C TYR A 32 -40.99 15.27 -9.90
N ARG A 33 -41.83 14.33 -9.43
CA ARG A 33 -41.59 13.58 -8.19
C ARG A 33 -40.34 12.71 -8.29
N ILE A 34 -40.13 12.02 -9.41
CA ILE A 34 -38.94 11.20 -9.65
C ILE A 34 -37.71 12.10 -9.65
N ALA A 35 -37.71 13.19 -10.42
CA ALA A 35 -36.61 14.14 -10.47
C ALA A 35 -36.28 14.73 -9.09
N LEU A 36 -37.30 15.15 -8.33
CA LEU A 36 -37.12 15.68 -6.98
C LEU A 36 -36.52 14.64 -6.02
N ASN A 37 -36.97 13.38 -6.09
CA ASN A 37 -36.42 12.31 -5.26
C ASN A 37 -34.98 11.99 -5.66
N THR A 38 -34.66 11.95 -6.95
CA THR A 38 -33.28 11.78 -7.44
C THR A 38 -32.39 12.92 -6.96
N CYS A 39 -32.85 14.17 -7.01
CA CYS A 39 -32.12 15.32 -6.46
C CYS A 39 -31.91 15.21 -4.95
N LYS A 40 -32.91 14.77 -4.18
CA LYS A 40 -32.79 14.55 -2.73
C LYS A 40 -31.76 13.46 -2.42
N VAL A 41 -31.82 12.33 -3.12
CA VAL A 41 -30.86 11.23 -2.96
C VAL A 41 -29.45 11.71 -3.30
N GLY A 42 -29.28 12.44 -4.41
CA GLY A 42 -28.01 13.05 -4.79
C GLY A 42 -27.46 13.99 -3.73
N LEU A 43 -28.30 14.87 -3.17
CA LEU A 43 -27.92 15.77 -2.09
C LEU A 43 -27.48 15.02 -0.83
N LEU A 44 -28.21 13.96 -0.42
CA LEU A 44 -27.84 13.14 0.73
C LEU A 44 -26.50 12.44 0.52
N ILE A 45 -26.24 11.93 -0.69
CA ILE A 45 -24.95 11.33 -1.06
C ILE A 45 -23.84 12.39 -0.97
N CYS A 46 -24.06 13.60 -1.50
CA CYS A 46 -23.08 14.68 -1.40
C CYS A 46 -22.79 15.07 0.05
N ILE A 47 -23.82 15.23 0.90
CA ILE A 47 -23.64 15.52 2.33
C ILE A 47 -22.84 14.41 3.00
N PHE A 48 -23.16 13.14 2.71
CA PHE A 48 -22.43 12.03 3.28
C PHE A 48 -20.96 12.03 2.85
N LEU A 49 -20.68 12.13 1.54
CA LEU A 49 -19.32 12.04 1.00
C LEU A 49 -18.44 13.24 1.36
N PHE A 50 -18.99 14.45 1.37
CA PHE A 50 -18.19 15.67 1.52
C PHE A 50 -18.22 16.25 2.94
N VAL A 51 -19.18 15.86 3.78
CA VAL A 51 -19.30 16.36 5.17
C VAL A 51 -19.16 15.23 6.19
N VAL A 52 -20.04 14.21 6.14
CA VAL A 52 -20.05 13.15 7.16
C VAL A 52 -18.76 12.31 7.10
N LEU A 53 -18.34 11.89 5.91
CA LEU A 53 -17.17 11.04 5.74
C LEU A 53 -15.86 11.74 6.17
N PRO A 54 -15.55 13.00 5.77
CA PRO A 54 -14.35 13.68 6.24
C PRO A 54 -14.35 13.96 7.74
N ILE A 55 -15.51 14.31 8.33
CA ILE A 55 -15.63 14.52 9.78
C ILE A 55 -15.43 13.21 10.55
N THR A 56 -16.04 12.10 10.10
CA THR A 56 -15.84 10.79 10.74
C THR A 56 -14.39 10.35 10.64
N TYR A 57 -13.74 10.56 9.48
CA TYR A 57 -12.31 10.33 9.31
C TYR A 57 -11.49 11.15 10.31
N ARG A 58 -11.76 12.45 10.46
CA ARG A 58 -11.04 13.35 11.39
C ARG A 58 -11.03 12.90 12.85
N TYR A 59 -12.16 12.38 13.33
CA TYR A 59 -12.34 12.04 14.73
C TYR A 59 -12.19 10.55 15.04
N SER A 60 -12.06 9.69 14.04
CA SER A 60 -11.87 8.24 14.23
C SER A 60 -10.43 7.82 13.92
N TYR A 61 -9.63 7.60 14.97
CA TYR A 61 -8.28 7.03 14.83
C TYR A 61 -8.30 5.67 14.13
N ASN A 62 -9.27 4.81 14.46
CA ASN A 62 -9.41 3.51 13.83
C ASN A 62 -9.68 3.64 12.33
N PHE A 63 -10.49 4.61 11.90
CA PHE A 63 -10.73 4.84 10.48
C PHE A 63 -9.47 5.32 9.77
N GLN A 64 -8.73 6.27 10.37
CA GLN A 64 -7.44 6.73 9.85
C GLN A 64 -6.44 5.58 9.70
N ARG A 65 -6.29 4.78 10.75
CA ARG A 65 -5.41 3.60 10.77
C ARG A 65 -5.76 2.61 9.65
N THR A 66 -7.04 2.26 9.54
CA THR A 66 -7.52 1.33 8.49
C THR A 66 -7.26 1.89 7.09
N ALA A 67 -7.43 3.19 6.88
CA ALA A 67 -7.16 3.83 5.59
C ALA A 67 -5.67 3.84 5.24
N VAL A 68 -4.79 4.04 6.23
CA VAL A 68 -3.33 4.08 6.03
C VAL A 68 -2.76 2.70 5.75
N PHE A 69 -3.16 1.68 6.50
CA PHE A 69 -2.51 0.35 6.44
C PHE A 69 -3.24 -0.66 5.55
N LEU A 70 -4.51 -0.42 5.18
CA LEU A 70 -5.31 -1.30 4.33
C LEU A 70 -5.17 -2.80 4.70
N ASN A 71 -4.96 -3.10 5.97
CA ASN A 71 -4.57 -4.43 6.46
C ASN A 71 -5.72 -5.46 6.40
N PHE A 72 -6.91 -5.01 6.00
CA PHE A 72 -8.06 -5.85 5.67
C PHE A 72 -8.02 -6.37 4.22
N VAL A 73 -7.18 -5.79 3.35
CA VAL A 73 -7.00 -6.20 1.96
C VAL A 73 -6.07 -7.41 1.93
N ASN A 74 -6.64 -8.61 2.02
CA ASN A 74 -5.91 -9.86 1.90
C ASN A 74 -6.01 -10.37 0.46
N VAL A 75 -4.92 -10.24 -0.29
CA VAL A 75 -4.80 -10.72 -1.67
C VAL A 75 -3.58 -11.63 -1.78
N PRO A 76 -3.76 -12.92 -2.07
CA PRO A 76 -5.02 -13.62 -2.37
C PRO A 76 -5.90 -13.91 -1.14
N SER A 77 -7.22 -14.03 -1.33
CA SER A 77 -8.22 -14.16 -0.24
C SER A 77 -8.17 -15.50 0.52
N HIS A 78 -7.48 -16.51 -0.01
CA HIS A 78 -7.29 -17.84 0.58
C HIS A 78 -5.81 -18.25 0.47
N ALA A 79 -4.92 -17.36 0.90
CA ALA A 79 -3.49 -17.58 0.85
C ALA A 79 -3.07 -18.80 1.69
N ASN A 80 -2.29 -19.70 1.09
CA ASN A 80 -1.60 -20.77 1.79
C ASN A 80 -0.11 -20.43 1.85
N TYR A 81 0.32 -19.94 3.00
CA TYR A 81 1.70 -19.52 3.23
C TYR A 81 2.66 -20.69 3.35
N GLU A 82 2.17 -21.88 3.70
CA GLU A 82 2.98 -23.09 3.92
C GLU A 82 3.41 -23.77 2.62
N GLN A 83 2.79 -23.43 1.49
CA GLN A 83 3.09 -24.00 0.18
C GLN A 83 3.43 -22.92 -0.86
N PRO A 84 4.57 -22.21 -0.71
CA PRO A 84 4.99 -21.16 -1.63
C PRO A 84 5.13 -21.64 -3.09
N GLU A 85 5.42 -22.93 -3.32
CA GLU A 85 5.54 -23.50 -4.66
C GLU A 85 4.27 -23.39 -5.50
N LYS A 86 3.09 -23.34 -4.87
CA LYS A 86 1.80 -23.12 -5.54
C LYS A 86 1.70 -21.73 -6.19
N TYR A 87 2.52 -20.80 -5.74
CA TYR A 87 2.60 -19.42 -6.22
C TYR A 87 3.86 -19.19 -7.06
N GLY A 88 4.52 -20.25 -7.52
CA GLY A 88 5.73 -20.15 -8.34
C GLY A 88 7.01 -19.88 -7.55
N MET A 89 6.98 -20.02 -6.21
CA MET A 89 8.14 -19.78 -5.35
C MET A 89 8.78 -21.09 -4.87
N LYS A 90 9.44 -21.80 -5.78
CA LYS A 90 10.25 -22.99 -5.45
C LYS A 90 11.46 -22.62 -4.58
N GLY A 91 11.96 -23.57 -3.80
CA GLY A 91 13.10 -23.34 -2.90
C GLY A 91 12.79 -22.28 -1.84
N THR A 92 11.56 -22.25 -1.33
CA THR A 92 11.12 -21.29 -0.32
C THR A 92 10.56 -22.06 0.87
N ARG A 93 11.02 -21.71 2.09
CA ARG A 93 10.39 -22.20 3.32
C ARG A 93 9.51 -21.12 3.94
N ASN A 94 8.44 -21.56 4.59
CA ASN A 94 7.63 -20.72 5.45
C ASN A 94 7.95 -21.01 6.92
N PHE A 95 8.14 -19.97 7.71
CA PHE A 95 8.38 -20.06 9.14
C PHE A 95 7.90 -18.79 9.83
N TYR A 96 8.06 -18.73 11.15
CA TYR A 96 7.61 -17.60 11.95
C TYR A 96 8.72 -17.09 12.85
N ILE A 97 8.80 -15.77 13.01
CA ILE A 97 9.68 -15.10 13.94
C ILE A 97 8.81 -14.43 15.00
N THR A 98 9.10 -14.67 16.27
CA THR A 98 8.39 -14.03 17.38
C THR A 98 9.26 -12.92 17.96
N SER A 99 8.74 -11.69 18.02
CA SER A 99 9.39 -10.57 18.69
C SER A 99 9.40 -10.77 20.22
N ASN A 100 10.17 -9.94 20.94
CA ASN A 100 10.15 -9.93 22.41
C ASN A 100 8.76 -9.64 23.02
N ASP A 101 7.90 -8.91 22.31
CA ASP A 101 6.52 -8.60 22.75
C ASP A 101 5.48 -9.63 22.28
N ASP A 102 5.90 -10.89 22.05
CA ASP A 102 5.06 -11.99 21.57
C ASP A 102 4.32 -11.73 20.23
N VAL A 103 4.83 -10.82 19.41
CA VAL A 103 4.34 -10.59 18.05
C VAL A 103 4.92 -11.64 17.11
N LYS A 104 4.06 -12.51 16.58
CA LYS A 104 4.40 -13.54 15.60
C LYS A 104 4.34 -12.94 14.19
N LEU A 105 5.46 -12.96 13.48
CA LEU A 105 5.59 -12.50 12.09
C LEU A 105 5.74 -13.72 11.17
N GLY A 106 4.91 -13.80 10.13
CA GLY A 106 5.03 -14.80 9.07
C GLY A 106 6.12 -14.41 8.08
N VAL A 107 7.00 -15.37 7.78
CA VAL A 107 8.23 -15.14 7.02
C VAL A 107 8.45 -16.24 5.99
N TRP A 108 8.88 -15.81 4.81
CA TRP A 108 9.43 -16.66 3.78
C TRP A 108 10.93 -16.41 3.65
N HIS A 109 11.69 -17.49 3.68
CA HIS A 109 13.08 -17.50 3.24
C HIS A 109 13.15 -18.18 1.88
N ILE A 110 13.40 -17.37 0.86
CA ILE A 110 13.46 -17.78 -0.54
C ILE A 110 14.94 -17.92 -0.89
N LEU A 111 15.31 -19.11 -1.36
CA LEU A 111 16.68 -19.39 -1.76
C LEU A 111 17.03 -18.71 -3.09
N PRO A 112 18.32 -18.32 -3.26
CA PRO A 112 18.89 -17.95 -4.53
C PRO A 112 18.53 -18.95 -5.65
N SER A 113 18.37 -18.47 -6.88
CA SER A 113 17.97 -19.31 -8.02
C SER A 113 18.92 -20.49 -8.27
N ASN A 114 20.21 -20.34 -8.01
CA ASN A 114 21.21 -21.41 -8.12
C ASN A 114 21.07 -22.51 -7.05
N LEU A 115 20.28 -22.30 -6.00
CA LEU A 115 20.05 -23.23 -4.90
C LEU A 115 18.64 -23.84 -4.89
N GLU A 116 17.79 -23.53 -5.87
CA GLU A 116 16.35 -23.80 -5.79
C GLU A 116 15.95 -25.29 -5.87
N ASN A 117 16.81 -26.15 -6.43
CA ASN A 117 16.53 -27.56 -6.64
C ASN A 117 16.61 -28.41 -5.37
N THR A 118 16.90 -27.81 -4.22
CA THR A 118 16.89 -28.50 -2.94
C THR A 118 15.46 -28.88 -2.59
N SER A 119 15.14 -30.16 -2.75
CA SER A 119 13.78 -30.72 -2.60
C SER A 119 13.34 -30.83 -1.13
N GLU A 120 14.21 -30.49 -0.19
CA GLU A 120 13.96 -30.59 1.25
C GLU A 120 13.68 -29.22 1.84
N THR A 121 12.48 -29.06 2.42
CA THR A 121 12.13 -27.95 3.32
C THR A 121 12.61 -28.23 4.74
N ASP A 122 13.83 -28.74 4.89
CA ASP A 122 14.44 -28.95 6.22
C ASP A 122 14.94 -27.62 6.77
N ASP A 123 14.42 -27.22 7.93
CA ASP A 123 14.82 -26.00 8.62
C ASP A 123 16.33 -25.93 8.89
N LYS A 124 16.97 -27.08 9.16
CA LYS A 124 18.42 -27.13 9.36
C LYS A 124 19.17 -26.80 8.07
N LEU A 125 18.68 -27.29 6.94
CA LEU A 125 19.26 -27.01 5.63
C LEU A 125 19.16 -25.52 5.29
N PHE A 126 17.97 -24.94 5.44
CA PHE A 126 17.79 -23.52 5.14
C PHE A 126 18.57 -22.60 6.09
N ASN A 127 18.68 -22.95 7.37
CA ASN A 127 19.54 -22.20 8.31
C ASN A 127 21.00 -22.25 7.89
N LYS A 128 21.49 -23.43 7.46
CA LYS A 128 22.85 -23.56 6.93
C LYS A 128 23.04 -22.77 5.64
N MET A 129 22.05 -22.77 4.74
CA MET A 129 22.12 -22.03 3.48
C MET A 129 22.10 -20.51 3.68
N LEU A 130 21.40 -20.00 4.69
CA LEU A 130 21.38 -18.56 4.96
C LEU A 130 22.77 -18.00 5.34
N ASP A 131 23.67 -18.84 5.84
CA ASP A 131 25.07 -18.50 6.20
C ASP A 131 26.09 -18.99 5.16
N ASP A 132 25.67 -19.25 3.91
CA ASP A 132 26.55 -19.74 2.84
C ASP A 132 27.48 -18.66 2.24
N GLY A 133 27.41 -17.42 2.74
CA GLY A 133 28.17 -16.27 2.28
C GLY A 133 27.53 -15.46 1.15
N GLN A 134 26.41 -15.92 0.56
CA GLN A 134 25.66 -15.13 -0.42
C GLN A 134 24.89 -13.98 0.24
N ASN A 135 24.67 -12.91 -0.53
CA ASN A 135 23.99 -11.71 -0.02
C ASN A 135 22.54 -12.03 0.39
N VAL A 136 22.05 -11.33 1.40
CA VAL A 136 20.66 -11.44 1.88
C VAL A 136 19.95 -10.12 1.66
N VAL A 137 18.71 -10.16 1.18
CA VAL A 137 17.82 -8.99 1.12
C VAL A 137 16.60 -9.21 2.00
N ILE A 138 16.34 -8.26 2.90
CA ILE A 138 15.11 -8.19 3.68
C ILE A 138 14.12 -7.31 2.91
N TYR A 139 13.00 -7.89 2.48
CA TYR A 139 12.00 -7.19 1.70
C TYR A 139 10.84 -6.71 2.58
N SER A 140 10.75 -5.40 2.76
CA SER A 140 9.72 -4.67 3.49
C SER A 140 8.64 -4.19 2.51
N HIS A 141 7.48 -4.84 2.51
CA HIS A 141 6.45 -4.61 1.51
C HIS A 141 5.65 -3.30 1.71
N GLY A 142 4.95 -2.88 0.66
CA GLY A 142 4.09 -1.69 0.70
C GLY A 142 2.75 -1.89 1.41
N ASN A 143 1.91 -0.86 1.37
CA ASN A 143 0.56 -0.86 1.96
C ASN A 143 -0.34 -1.97 1.35
N GLY A 144 -1.23 -2.54 2.16
CA GLY A 144 -2.17 -3.59 1.77
C GLY A 144 -1.52 -4.93 1.34
N GLY A 145 -2.35 -5.92 1.04
CA GLY A 145 -1.90 -7.22 0.55
C GLY A 145 -1.10 -8.03 1.59
N CYS A 146 -0.32 -8.99 1.11
CA CYS A 146 0.60 -9.78 1.93
C CYS A 146 1.80 -10.25 1.09
N ARG A 147 2.71 -11.05 1.65
CA ARG A 147 3.89 -11.56 0.94
C ARG A 147 3.54 -12.40 -0.30
N LEU A 148 2.30 -12.87 -0.45
CA LEU A 148 1.81 -13.60 -1.62
C LEU A 148 1.22 -12.74 -2.74
N THR A 149 1.13 -11.42 -2.57
CA THR A 149 0.57 -10.57 -3.63
C THR A 149 1.40 -10.68 -4.91
N SER A 150 0.74 -10.88 -6.06
CA SER A 150 1.36 -11.34 -7.32
C SER A 150 2.56 -10.49 -7.77
N HIS A 151 2.45 -9.17 -7.76
CA HIS A 151 3.56 -8.29 -8.15
C HIS A 151 4.78 -8.47 -7.23
N ARG A 152 4.59 -8.84 -5.95
CA ARG A 152 5.69 -9.10 -5.01
C ARG A 152 6.37 -10.42 -5.32
N ILE A 153 5.61 -11.43 -5.72
CA ILE A 153 6.15 -12.71 -6.21
C ILE A 153 7.09 -12.46 -7.40
N GLU A 154 6.67 -11.64 -8.36
CA GLU A 154 7.48 -11.24 -9.51
C GLU A 154 8.78 -10.54 -9.07
N THR A 155 8.69 -9.59 -8.13
CA THR A 155 9.86 -8.94 -7.53
C THR A 155 10.80 -9.95 -6.88
N TYR A 156 10.28 -10.91 -6.11
CA TYR A 156 11.10 -11.95 -5.46
C TYR A 156 11.81 -12.84 -6.48
N GLN A 157 11.19 -13.15 -7.61
CA GLN A 157 11.82 -13.91 -8.70
C GLN A 157 13.00 -13.17 -9.32
N VAL A 158 12.96 -11.84 -9.36
CA VAL A 158 14.10 -11.02 -9.79
C VAL A 158 15.17 -10.98 -8.72
N LEU A 159 14.80 -10.65 -7.47
CA LEU A 159 15.74 -10.52 -6.36
C LEU A 159 16.50 -11.82 -6.05
N ARG A 160 15.82 -12.96 -6.10
CA ARG A 160 16.45 -14.27 -5.82
C ARG A 160 17.54 -14.67 -6.81
N LYS A 161 17.73 -13.95 -7.92
CA LYS A 161 18.88 -14.16 -8.80
C LYS A 161 20.20 -13.69 -8.17
N PHE A 162 20.13 -12.84 -7.14
CA PHE A 162 21.29 -12.19 -6.53
C PHE A 162 21.33 -12.35 -5.00
N PHE A 163 20.22 -12.72 -4.37
CA PHE A 163 20.07 -12.73 -2.92
C PHE A 163 19.33 -13.97 -2.40
N HIS A 164 19.61 -14.34 -1.14
CA HIS A 164 18.55 -14.91 -0.31
C HIS A 164 17.51 -13.83 -0.03
N VAL A 165 16.23 -14.09 -0.30
CA VAL A 165 15.17 -13.12 -0.02
C VAL A 165 14.45 -13.52 1.26
N ILE A 166 14.44 -12.61 2.24
CA ILE A 166 13.65 -12.70 3.46
C ILE A 166 12.44 -11.79 3.27
N ALA A 167 11.31 -12.37 2.89
CA ALA A 167 10.04 -11.67 2.71
C ALA A 167 9.14 -11.98 3.90
N PHE A 168 8.57 -10.96 4.53
CA PHE A 168 7.75 -11.13 5.73
C PHE A 168 6.50 -10.26 5.65
N ASP A 169 5.48 -10.62 6.42
CA ASP A 169 4.31 -9.76 6.64
C ASP A 169 4.42 -9.07 8.00
N TYR A 170 4.20 -7.76 8.03
CA TYR A 170 4.11 -7.03 9.30
C TYR A 170 2.97 -7.56 10.18
N ARG A 171 2.96 -7.22 11.47
CA ARG A 171 1.79 -7.46 12.31
C ARG A 171 0.54 -6.86 11.65
N SER A 172 -0.60 -7.53 11.81
CA SER A 172 -1.87 -7.30 11.11
C SER A 172 -1.95 -7.68 9.63
N TYR A 173 -0.85 -8.01 8.96
CA TYR A 173 -0.86 -8.47 7.57
C TYR A 173 -0.77 -9.99 7.48
N GLY A 174 -1.16 -10.54 6.34
CA GLY A 174 -1.02 -11.97 6.01
C GLY A 174 -1.48 -12.93 7.11
N ASP A 175 -0.61 -13.86 7.51
CA ASP A 175 -0.77 -14.79 8.63
C ASP A 175 0.00 -14.36 9.90
N SER A 176 0.54 -13.13 9.93
CA SER A 176 1.15 -12.53 11.12
C SER A 176 0.10 -12.19 12.19
N SER A 177 0.55 -12.00 13.44
CA SER A 177 -0.27 -11.65 14.60
C SER A 177 -1.29 -10.55 14.28
N LYS A 178 -2.55 -10.76 14.64
CA LYS A 178 -3.66 -9.83 14.41
C LYS A 178 -3.72 -8.72 15.47
N LEU A 179 -2.60 -8.01 15.62
CA LEU A 179 -2.42 -6.90 16.54
C LEU A 179 -2.49 -5.56 15.79
N PRO A 180 -3.15 -4.52 16.33
CA PRO A 180 -3.33 -3.27 15.60
C PRO A 180 -2.02 -2.64 15.11
N PRO A 181 -1.95 -2.21 13.84
CA PRO A 181 -0.73 -1.60 13.30
C PRO A 181 -0.56 -0.15 13.76
N SER A 182 0.69 0.28 13.89
CA SER A 182 1.09 1.69 14.03
C SER A 182 2.44 1.87 13.33
N GLU A 183 2.83 3.10 13.00
CA GLU A 183 4.13 3.37 12.35
C GLU A 183 5.28 2.74 13.15
N LEU A 184 5.38 3.04 14.45
CA LEU A 184 6.44 2.51 15.30
C LEU A 184 6.38 0.98 15.44
N ALA A 185 5.18 0.41 15.54
CA ALA A 185 5.01 -1.03 15.66
C ALA A 185 5.49 -1.78 14.40
N LEU A 186 5.24 -1.22 13.21
CA LEU A 186 5.73 -1.84 11.97
C LEU A 186 7.24 -1.63 11.78
N VAL A 187 7.78 -0.50 12.28
CA VAL A 187 9.24 -0.30 12.36
C VAL A 187 9.90 -1.35 13.26
N ASP A 188 9.28 -1.68 14.40
CA ASP A 188 9.77 -2.72 15.31
C ASP A 188 9.69 -4.11 14.68
N ASP A 189 8.70 -4.36 13.82
CA ASP A 189 8.64 -5.60 13.04
C ASP A 189 9.83 -5.71 12.07
N VAL A 190 10.17 -4.64 11.33
CA VAL A 190 11.37 -4.62 10.45
C VAL A 190 12.64 -4.87 11.26
N LEU A 191 12.78 -4.21 12.43
CA LEU A 191 13.92 -4.38 13.32
C LEU A 191 14.04 -5.83 13.82
N THR A 192 12.91 -6.46 14.18
CA THR A 192 12.85 -7.86 14.62
C THR A 192 13.36 -8.80 13.54
N ILE A 193 12.92 -8.61 12.29
CA ILE A 193 13.39 -9.41 11.15
C ILE A 193 14.89 -9.19 10.93
N PHE A 194 15.36 -7.95 10.96
CA PHE A 194 16.77 -7.64 10.79
C PHE A 194 17.66 -8.32 11.83
N GLN A 195 17.29 -8.20 13.11
CA GLN A 195 18.03 -8.83 14.21
C GLN A 195 18.07 -10.35 14.05
N TRP A 196 16.94 -10.97 13.69
CA TRP A 196 16.88 -12.40 13.44
C TRP A 196 17.81 -12.80 12.28
N VAL A 197 17.78 -12.10 11.14
CA VAL A 197 18.67 -12.42 10.01
C VAL A 197 20.13 -12.28 10.43
N ARG A 198 20.51 -11.18 11.08
CA ARG A 198 21.89 -10.94 11.52
C ARG A 198 22.40 -11.94 12.55
N GLN A 199 21.51 -12.56 13.33
CA GLN A 199 21.86 -13.67 14.25
C GLN A 199 22.17 -14.97 13.50
N HIS A 200 21.57 -15.19 12.33
CA HIS A 200 21.68 -16.43 11.55
C HIS A 200 22.68 -16.35 10.40
N THR A 201 23.24 -15.18 10.09
CA THR A 201 24.24 -15.04 9.02
C THR A 201 25.25 -13.93 9.24
N LYS A 202 26.49 -14.16 8.78
CA LYS A 202 27.52 -13.13 8.65
C LYS A 202 27.58 -12.49 7.27
N SER A 203 26.75 -12.95 6.32
CA SER A 203 26.65 -12.38 4.99
C SER A 203 26.27 -10.89 5.00
N ASN A 204 26.49 -10.25 3.85
CA ASN A 204 26.01 -8.91 3.58
C ASN A 204 24.47 -8.89 3.59
N ILE A 205 23.89 -7.95 4.33
CA ILE A 205 22.43 -7.76 4.41
C ILE A 205 22.08 -6.45 3.72
N PHE A 206 21.10 -6.48 2.84
CA PHE A 206 20.46 -5.31 2.24
C PHE A 206 19.03 -5.21 2.77
N ILE A 207 18.55 -3.99 2.99
CA ILE A 207 17.14 -3.74 3.31
C ILE A 207 16.49 -3.12 2.08
N TRP A 208 15.44 -3.75 1.57
CA TRP A 208 14.66 -3.26 0.43
C TRP A 208 13.25 -2.89 0.91
N GLY A 209 12.93 -1.60 0.88
CA GLY A 209 11.58 -1.11 1.17
C GLY A 209 10.85 -0.76 -0.12
N HIS A 210 9.57 -1.14 -0.22
CA HIS A 210 8.69 -0.75 -1.32
C HIS A 210 7.51 0.08 -0.80
N SER A 211 7.24 1.25 -1.39
CA SER A 211 6.14 2.15 -1.00
C SER A 211 6.15 2.42 0.51
N LEU A 212 5.12 2.06 1.27
CA LEU A 212 5.10 2.14 2.75
C LEU A 212 6.36 1.56 3.41
N GLY A 213 6.88 0.45 2.89
CA GLY A 213 8.07 -0.20 3.39
C GLY A 213 9.32 0.68 3.35
N THR A 214 9.40 1.67 2.45
CA THR A 214 10.54 2.61 2.34
C THR A 214 10.74 3.42 3.61
N SER A 215 9.66 4.04 4.12
CA SER A 215 9.69 4.81 5.35
C SER A 215 9.98 3.93 6.56
N LEU A 216 9.35 2.74 6.61
CA LEU A 216 9.55 1.77 7.69
C LEU A 216 11.00 1.26 7.76
N SER A 217 11.58 0.91 6.61
CA SER A 217 12.97 0.46 6.50
C SER A 217 13.97 1.56 6.88
N THR A 218 13.71 2.79 6.43
CA THR A 218 14.58 3.95 6.77
C THR A 218 14.58 4.21 8.27
N HIS A 219 13.41 4.23 8.91
CA HIS A 219 13.29 4.43 10.35
C HIS A 219 13.87 3.23 11.15
N ALA A 220 13.65 1.99 10.70
CA ALA A 220 14.24 0.82 11.35
C ALA A 220 15.78 0.87 11.30
N LEU A 221 16.34 1.36 10.20
CA LEU A 221 17.78 1.54 10.07
C LEU A 221 18.35 2.57 11.06
N LEU A 222 17.64 3.65 11.34
CA LEU A 222 18.03 4.56 12.41
C LEU A 222 18.08 3.87 13.77
N LYS A 223 17.05 3.07 14.11
CA LYS A 223 17.08 2.28 15.35
C LYS A 223 18.25 1.31 15.39
N ILE A 224 18.58 0.66 14.26
CA ILE A 224 19.76 -0.23 14.14
C ILE A 224 21.05 0.55 14.41
N GLN A 225 21.18 1.78 13.90
CA GLN A 225 22.31 2.68 14.16
C GLN A 225 22.38 3.10 15.63
N GLU A 226 21.28 3.56 16.22
CA GLU A 226 21.19 4.00 17.62
C GLU A 226 21.51 2.87 18.61
N MET A 227 21.10 1.64 18.29
CA MET A 227 21.41 0.44 19.07
C MET A 227 22.83 -0.08 18.86
N ASN A 228 23.65 0.58 18.02
CA ASN A 228 25.01 0.15 17.67
C ASN A 228 25.10 -1.30 17.14
N LEU A 229 24.08 -1.75 16.41
CA LEU A 229 24.08 -3.07 15.79
C LEU A 229 24.97 -3.10 14.55
N SER A 230 25.38 -4.30 14.13
CA SER A 230 26.09 -4.47 12.85
C SER A 230 25.19 -4.04 11.70
N GLN A 231 25.58 -2.99 10.99
CA GLN A 231 24.76 -2.33 9.96
C GLN A 231 24.53 -3.23 8.73
N PRO A 232 23.42 -3.04 7.98
CA PRO A 232 23.30 -3.56 6.62
C PRO A 232 24.33 -2.87 5.70
N VAL A 233 24.59 -3.49 4.55
CA VAL A 233 25.48 -2.96 3.51
C VAL A 233 24.84 -1.81 2.74
N GLY A 234 23.52 -1.80 2.63
CA GLY A 234 22.80 -0.71 1.95
C GLY A 234 21.29 -0.77 2.13
N LEU A 235 20.66 0.35 1.83
CA LEU A 235 19.22 0.56 1.84
C LEU A 235 18.73 0.82 0.42
N ILE A 236 17.73 0.07 -0.04
CA ILE A 236 17.07 0.27 -1.33
C ILE A 236 15.64 0.75 -1.08
N LEU A 237 15.28 1.87 -1.68
CA LEU A 237 13.97 2.48 -1.57
C LEU A 237 13.27 2.46 -2.94
N GLU A 238 12.28 1.59 -3.09
CA GLU A 238 11.48 1.45 -4.31
C GLU A 238 10.14 2.20 -4.15
N ALA A 239 9.86 3.12 -5.07
CA ALA A 239 8.71 4.03 -5.04
C ALA A 239 8.52 4.72 -3.68
N PRO A 240 9.55 5.39 -3.12
CA PRO A 240 9.43 6.04 -1.82
C PRO A 240 8.58 7.31 -1.88
N PHE A 241 8.08 7.69 -0.72
CA PHE A 241 7.54 9.02 -0.46
C PHE A 241 8.32 9.68 0.68
N ASN A 242 8.37 11.01 0.65
CA ASN A 242 9.16 11.78 1.60
C ASN A 242 8.52 11.86 2.99
N ASN A 243 7.23 12.18 3.05
CA ASN A 243 6.46 12.16 4.30
C ASN A 243 4.96 11.96 4.03
N MET A 244 4.22 11.47 5.02
CA MET A 244 2.79 11.16 4.85
C MET A 244 1.95 12.41 4.58
N LYS A 245 2.35 13.58 5.10
CA LYS A 245 1.63 14.84 4.86
C LYS A 245 1.61 15.20 3.37
N GLU A 246 2.76 15.14 2.71
CA GLU A 246 2.89 15.43 1.29
C GLU A 246 2.30 14.31 0.43
N GLU A 247 2.51 13.05 0.81
CA GLU A 247 1.90 11.90 0.13
C GLU A 247 0.38 12.04 0.01
N ILE A 248 -0.33 12.27 1.12
CA ILE A 248 -1.80 12.47 1.08
C ILE A 248 -2.19 13.68 0.25
N SER A 249 -1.43 14.77 0.37
CA SER A 249 -1.74 16.03 -0.31
C SER A 249 -1.63 15.92 -1.83
N GLU A 250 -0.83 14.97 -2.30
CA GLU A 250 -0.54 14.72 -3.71
C GLU A 250 -1.18 13.43 -4.24
N PHE A 251 -1.70 12.59 -3.34
CA PHE A 251 -2.40 11.35 -3.67
C PHE A 251 -3.53 11.61 -4.69
N PRO A 252 -3.67 10.81 -5.76
CA PRO A 252 -4.64 11.09 -6.82
C PRO A 252 -6.08 11.28 -6.33
N LEU A 253 -6.54 10.48 -5.35
CA LEU A 253 -7.89 10.63 -4.80
C LEU A 253 -8.07 11.92 -3.99
N ALA A 254 -6.99 12.46 -3.40
CA ALA A 254 -7.05 13.73 -2.70
C ALA A 254 -7.45 14.87 -3.63
N LYS A 255 -7.16 14.79 -4.95
CA LYS A 255 -7.59 15.80 -5.94
C LYS A 255 -9.11 16.03 -5.93
N PHE A 256 -9.91 15.00 -5.62
CA PHE A 256 -11.37 15.11 -5.52
C PHE A 256 -11.85 15.78 -4.23
N PHE A 257 -11.01 15.90 -3.20
CA PHE A 257 -11.37 16.50 -1.92
C PHE A 257 -10.58 17.78 -1.62
N LYS A 258 -9.46 18.04 -2.33
CA LYS A 258 -8.53 19.15 -2.11
C LYS A 258 -9.16 20.53 -2.27
N PHE A 259 -10.26 20.63 -3.05
CA PHE A 259 -11.02 21.88 -3.19
C PHE A 259 -11.86 22.24 -1.96
N LEU A 260 -12.07 21.30 -1.03
CA LEU A 260 -12.86 21.55 0.18
C LEU A 260 -12.04 22.40 1.17
N PRO A 261 -12.59 23.51 1.71
CA PRO A 261 -11.87 24.36 2.67
C PRO A 261 -11.40 23.63 3.92
N TRP A 262 -12.09 22.54 4.31
CA TRP A 262 -11.77 21.73 5.46
C TRP A 262 -10.88 20.52 5.16
N PHE A 263 -10.45 20.28 3.92
CA PHE A 263 -9.65 19.09 3.56
C PHE A 263 -8.40 18.93 4.42
N GLN A 264 -7.66 20.04 4.60
CA GLN A 264 -6.49 20.08 5.46
C GLN A 264 -6.84 19.67 6.90
N PHE A 265 -7.87 20.29 7.47
CA PHE A 265 -8.33 20.04 8.83
C PHE A 265 -8.86 18.61 9.02
N THR A 266 -9.60 18.07 8.05
CA THR A 266 -10.29 16.78 8.18
C THR A 266 -9.45 15.59 7.78
N ILE A 267 -8.57 15.70 6.78
CA ILE A 267 -7.84 14.57 6.20
C ILE A 267 -6.34 14.64 6.50
N VAL A 268 -5.68 15.73 6.10
CA VAL A 268 -4.21 15.85 6.19
C VAL A 268 -3.75 15.91 7.65
N ASP A 269 -4.27 16.86 8.42
CA ASP A 269 -3.86 17.09 9.82
C ASP A 269 -3.97 15.86 10.74
N PRO A 270 -5.09 15.10 10.78
CA PRO A 270 -5.16 13.92 11.63
C PRO A 270 -4.22 12.81 11.17
N MET A 271 -4.04 12.61 9.86
CA MET A 271 -3.16 11.56 9.37
C MET A 271 -1.70 11.91 9.67
N SER A 272 -1.23 13.11 9.32
CA SER A 272 0.14 13.54 9.60
C SER A 272 0.51 13.55 11.08
N ARG A 273 -0.48 13.75 11.97
CA ARG A 273 -0.25 13.73 13.43
C ARG A 273 -0.11 12.31 13.98
N ASN A 274 -0.83 11.35 13.40
CA ASN A 274 -0.91 9.98 13.91
C ASN A 274 0.01 8.99 13.15
N PHE A 275 0.37 9.33 11.91
CA PHE A 275 1.10 8.52 10.94
C PHE A 275 1.98 9.47 10.12
N ALA A 276 3.16 9.81 10.63
CA ALA A 276 3.97 10.88 10.06
C ALA A 276 4.85 10.37 8.91
N PHE A 277 5.43 9.18 9.07
CA PHE A 277 6.30 8.50 8.11
C PHE A 277 7.35 9.46 7.52
N LYS A 278 8.13 10.10 8.39
CA LYS A 278 9.06 11.21 8.06
C LYS A 278 10.35 10.71 7.40
N THR A 279 10.23 10.06 6.25
CA THR A 279 11.37 9.52 5.50
C THR A 279 12.40 10.60 5.19
N ASP A 280 11.98 11.82 4.87
CA ASP A 280 12.83 12.99 4.64
C ASP A 280 13.67 13.40 5.86
N GLU A 281 13.14 13.27 7.07
CA GLU A 281 13.90 13.49 8.30
C GLU A 281 14.82 12.30 8.62
N TYR A 282 14.33 11.08 8.42
CA TYR A 282 15.06 9.87 8.80
C TYR A 282 16.26 9.61 7.87
N ILE A 283 16.07 9.79 6.56
CA ILE A 283 17.09 9.48 5.54
C ILE A 283 18.35 10.32 5.71
N CYS A 284 18.22 11.57 6.18
CA CYS A 284 19.34 12.47 6.43
C CYS A 284 20.29 12.01 7.54
N GLN A 285 19.83 11.06 8.38
CA GLN A 285 20.57 10.53 9.53
C GLN A 285 21.11 9.11 9.27
N VAL A 286 20.72 8.51 8.15
CA VAL A 286 21.20 7.19 7.73
C VAL A 286 22.60 7.31 7.13
N HIS A 287 23.52 6.43 7.55
CA HIS A 287 24.92 6.48 7.11
C HIS A 287 25.32 5.38 6.11
N VAL A 288 24.43 4.43 5.82
CA VAL A 288 24.70 3.38 4.81
C VAL A 288 24.44 3.91 3.40
N PRO A 289 25.06 3.34 2.36
CA PRO A 289 24.71 3.64 0.97
C PRO A 289 23.21 3.43 0.69
N ILE A 290 22.59 4.42 0.02
CA ILE A 290 21.17 4.41 -0.31
C ILE A 290 20.99 4.40 -1.83
N MET A 291 20.09 3.54 -2.33
CA MET A 291 19.63 3.55 -3.71
C MET A 291 18.14 3.85 -3.74
N ILE A 292 17.74 4.86 -4.50
CA ILE A 292 16.32 5.21 -4.73
C ILE A 292 15.93 4.80 -6.14
N LEU A 293 14.85 4.04 -6.26
CA LEU A 293 14.24 3.62 -7.52
C LEU A 293 12.82 4.16 -7.59
N HIS A 294 12.51 5.00 -8.57
CA HIS A 294 11.16 5.56 -8.73
C HIS A 294 10.81 5.67 -10.22
N ALA A 295 9.68 5.10 -10.61
CA ALA A 295 9.15 5.24 -11.96
C ALA A 295 8.50 6.62 -12.17
N GLU A 296 8.84 7.31 -13.27
CA GLU A 296 8.28 8.63 -13.58
C GLU A 296 6.75 8.60 -13.78
N ASP A 297 6.21 7.46 -14.21
CA ASP A 297 4.79 7.21 -14.49
C ASP A 297 4.05 6.49 -13.35
N ASP A 298 4.62 6.44 -12.15
CA ASP A 298 3.97 5.89 -10.96
C ASP A 298 2.65 6.65 -10.66
N GLN A 299 1.53 5.93 -10.76
CA GLN A 299 0.19 6.46 -10.53
C GLN A 299 -0.26 6.35 -9.07
N VAL A 300 0.52 5.69 -8.21
CA VAL A 300 0.23 5.49 -6.79
C VAL A 300 1.00 6.51 -5.96
N VAL A 301 2.34 6.48 -6.05
CA VAL A 301 3.23 7.40 -5.33
C VAL A 301 3.85 8.38 -6.33
N PRO A 302 3.49 9.67 -6.31
CA PRO A 302 4.01 10.63 -7.28
C PRO A 302 5.55 10.72 -7.27
N PHE A 303 6.19 10.56 -8.44
CA PHE A 303 7.65 10.61 -8.64
C PHE A 303 8.35 11.78 -7.93
N LYS A 304 7.71 12.96 -7.92
CA LYS A 304 8.26 14.17 -7.29
C LYS A 304 8.54 14.02 -5.79
N LEU A 305 7.84 13.11 -5.09
CA LEU A 305 8.05 12.87 -3.67
C LEU A 305 9.32 12.05 -3.44
N GLY A 306 9.56 11.04 -4.27
CA GLY A 306 10.81 10.29 -4.27
C GLY A 306 12.01 11.13 -4.71
N ASN A 307 11.85 11.98 -5.73
CA ASN A 307 12.90 12.89 -6.20
C ASN A 307 13.30 13.97 -5.16
N LYS A 308 12.50 14.18 -4.12
CA LYS A 308 12.80 15.12 -3.04
C LYS A 308 13.74 14.53 -1.99
N LEU A 309 13.79 13.20 -1.88
CA LEU A 309 14.70 12.43 -1.02
C LEU A 309 16.09 12.37 -1.66
#